data_AF-X1C144-F1
#
_entry.id   AF-X1C144-F1
#
_cell.length_a   1.000
_cell.length_b   1.000
_cell.length_c   1.000
_cell.angle_alpha   90.00
_cell.angle_beta   90.00
_cell.angle_gamma   90.00
#
_symmetry.space_group_name_H-M   'P 1'
#
loop_
_entity.id
_entity.type
_entity.pdbx_description
1 polymer ?
#
loop_
_entity_poly.entity_id
_entity_poly.type
_entity_poly.pdbx_seq_one_letter_code
_entity_poly.pdbx_strand_id
1 'polypeptide(L)'
;PSPQQGFDMLHRGVISDDELNMLLRALDVMPFWRDKLTQIAFRPLTRVDVRRMYKQGVLTETEVYESYLIAGYNEQNAERMAEFTVR
;
A
#
# COMPACT_ATOMS: atom_id res chain seq x y z
N PRO A 1 -4.99 0.98 -23.15
CA PRO A 1 -5.04 0.28 -21.84
C PRO A 1 -5.59 1.25 -20.79
N SER A 2 -6.36 0.78 -19.81
CA SER A 2 -6.84 1.61 -18.70
C SER A 2 -5.76 1.81 -17.63
N PRO A 3 -5.90 2.78 -16.71
CA PRO A 3 -4.98 2.92 -15.57
C PRO A 3 -4.92 1.63 -14.74
N GLN A 4 -6.06 0.97 -14.52
CA GLN A 4 -6.11 -0.30 -13.78
C GLN A 4 -5.29 -1.40 -14.47
N GLN A 5 -5.39 -1.51 -15.81
CA GLN A 5 -4.53 -2.43 -16.56
C GLN A 5 -3.05 -2.05 -16.40
N GLY A 6 -2.73 -0.76 -16.34
CA GLY A 6 -1.39 -0.26 -16.02
C GLY A 6 -0.85 -0.76 -14.68
N PHE A 7 -1.62 -0.56 -13.61
CA PHE A 7 -1.23 -1.05 -12.28
C PHE A 7 -1.14 -2.57 -12.23
N ASP A 8 -2.04 -3.30 -12.88
CA ASP A 8 -1.95 -4.76 -12.96
C ASP A 8 -0.69 -5.22 -13.71
N MET A 9 -0.28 -4.53 -14.77
CA MET A 9 0.98 -4.79 -15.47
C MET A 9 2.19 -4.50 -14.57
N LEU A 10 2.19 -3.39 -13.83
CA LEU A 10 3.25 -3.06 -12.87
C LEU A 10 3.38 -4.16 -11.81
N HIS A 11 2.28 -4.55 -11.15
CA HIS A 11 2.29 -5.57 -10.10
C HIS A 11 2.72 -6.96 -10.58
N ARG A 12 2.55 -7.25 -11.87
CA ARG A 12 2.96 -8.50 -12.50
C ARG A 12 4.38 -8.44 -13.08
N GLY A 13 5.08 -7.31 -12.96
CA GLY A 13 6.42 -7.11 -13.50
C GLY A 13 6.48 -7.06 -15.03
N VAL A 14 5.36 -6.74 -15.68
CA VAL A 14 5.28 -6.64 -17.15
C VAL A 14 5.80 -5.29 -17.64
N ILE A 15 5.69 -4.25 -16.82
CA ILE A 15 6.19 -2.90 -17.08
C ILE A 15 6.87 -2.34 -15.82
N SER A 16 7.72 -1.35 -16.03
CA SER A 16 8.36 -0.52 -15.00
C SER A 16 7.49 0.67 -14.56
N ASP A 17 7.89 1.35 -13.49
CA ASP A 17 7.26 2.60 -13.02
C ASP A 17 7.32 3.72 -14.08
N ASP A 18 8.40 3.80 -14.86
CA ASP A 18 8.55 4.77 -15.95
C ASP A 18 7.55 4.52 -17.08
N GLU A 19 7.33 3.25 -17.43
CA GLU A 19 6.33 2.84 -18.42
C GLU A 19 4.90 3.06 -17.91
N LEU A 20 4.64 2.86 -16.61
CA LEU A 20 3.37 3.23 -16.00
C LEU A 20 3.15 4.75 -16.07
N ASN A 21 4.16 5.55 -15.78
CA ASN A 21 4.08 7.02 -15.88
C ASN A 21 3.83 7.46 -17.34
N MET A 22 4.46 6.81 -18.31
CA MET A 22 4.19 7.02 -19.73
C MET A 22 2.72 6.74 -20.08
N LEU A 23 2.15 5.64 -19.57
CA LEU A 23 0.74 5.31 -19.74
C LEU A 23 -0.16 6.37 -19.10
N LEU A 24 0.07 6.75 -17.84
CA LEU A 24 -0.74 7.77 -17.16
C LEU A 24 -0.65 9.13 -17.85
N ARG A 25 0.50 9.46 -18.47
CA ARG A 25 0.64 10.63 -19.33
C ARG A 25 -0.21 10.54 -20.58
N ALA A 26 -0.21 9.40 -21.28
CA ALA A 26 -1.01 9.19 -22.48
C ALA A 26 -2.52 9.21 -22.20
N LEU A 27 -2.92 8.96 -20.95
CA LEU A 27 -4.31 9.05 -20.47
C LEU A 27 -4.65 10.43 -19.88
N ASP A 28 -3.82 11.44 -20.09
CA ASP A 28 -4.02 12.82 -19.61
C ASP A 28 -4.20 12.95 -18.09
N VAL A 29 -3.69 12.01 -17.29
CA VAL A 29 -3.60 12.18 -15.83
C VAL A 29 -2.65 13.33 -15.55
N MET A 30 -3.04 14.30 -14.71
CA MET A 30 -2.18 15.45 -14.42
C MET A 30 -0.86 15.00 -13.78
N PRO A 31 0.30 15.62 -14.12
CA PRO A 31 1.59 15.26 -13.54
C PRO A 31 1.60 15.20 -12.01
N PHE A 32 0.88 16.12 -11.35
CA PHE A 32 0.74 16.16 -9.89
C PHE A 32 0.14 14.87 -9.30
N TRP A 33 -0.80 14.22 -10.01
CA TRP A 33 -1.47 13.02 -9.53
C TRP A 33 -0.74 11.73 -9.88
N ARG A 34 0.09 11.71 -10.93
CA ARG A 34 0.77 10.49 -11.38
C ARG A 34 1.65 9.89 -10.28
N ASP A 35 2.52 10.72 -9.69
CA ASP A 35 3.41 10.32 -8.60
C ASP A 35 2.63 9.79 -7.38
N LYS A 36 1.56 10.50 -6.99
CA LYS A 36 0.71 10.10 -5.86
C LYS A 36 -0.01 8.77 -6.10
N LEU A 37 -0.52 8.57 -7.31
CA LEU A 37 -1.18 7.32 -7.69
C LEU A 37 -0.19 6.15 -7.75
N THR A 38 1.04 6.38 -8.21
CA THR A 38 2.09 5.36 -8.19
C THR A 38 2.49 4.96 -6.78
N GLN A 39 2.60 5.92 -5.84
CA GLN A 39 2.95 5.63 -4.44
C GLN A 39 1.92 4.73 -3.72
N ILE A 40 0.66 4.73 -4.17
CA ILE A 40 -0.39 3.86 -3.63
C ILE A 40 -0.70 2.65 -4.52
N ALA A 41 0.16 2.33 -5.49
CA ALA A 41 -0.06 1.20 -6.39
C ALA A 41 -0.14 -0.13 -5.62
N PHE A 42 0.81 -0.34 -4.69
CA PHE A 42 0.94 -1.58 -3.95
C PHE A 42 -0.05 -1.67 -2.78
N ARG A 43 -0.58 -2.87 -2.58
CA ARG A 43 -1.51 -3.14 -1.47
C ARG A 43 -0.76 -3.10 -0.14
N PRO A 44 -1.33 -2.47 0.90
CA PRO A 44 -0.79 -2.59 2.25
C PRO A 44 -0.95 -4.02 2.79
N LEU A 45 -0.21 -4.34 3.85
CA LEU A 45 -0.35 -5.61 4.57
C LEU A 45 -1.78 -5.78 5.07
N THR A 46 -2.32 -6.99 4.94
CA THR A 46 -3.65 -7.28 5.49
C THR A 46 -3.58 -7.37 7.01
N ARG A 47 -4.69 -7.12 7.71
CA ARG A 47 -4.75 -7.25 9.17
C ARG A 47 -4.31 -8.63 9.68
N VAL A 48 -4.61 -9.68 8.91
CA VAL A 48 -4.23 -11.05 9.24
C VAL A 48 -2.73 -11.23 9.11
N ASP A 49 -2.12 -10.69 8.06
CA ASP A 49 -0.69 -10.76 7.83
C ASP A 49 0.08 -9.95 8.88
N VAL A 50 -0.36 -8.73 9.19
CA VAL A 50 0.21 -7.90 10.27
C VAL A 50 0.28 -8.69 11.58
N ARG A 51 -0.83 -9.31 12.00
CA ARG A 51 -0.87 -10.11 13.23
C ARG A 51 0.05 -11.33 13.18
N ARG A 52 0.10 -12.03 12.05
CA ARG A 52 0.97 -13.20 11.87
C ARG A 52 2.44 -12.80 11.88
N MET A 53 2.79 -11.71 11.20
CA MET A 53 4.15 -11.18 11.12
C MET A 53 4.64 -10.69 12.49
N TYR A 54 3.80 -10.00 13.27
CA TYR A 54 4.13 -9.66 14.65
C TYR A 54 4.42 -10.91 15.50
N LYS A 55 3.53 -11.93 15.45
CA LYS A 55 3.73 -13.18 16.18
C LYS A 55 5.03 -13.92 15.82
N GLN A 56 5.49 -13.76 14.57
CA GLN A 56 6.76 -14.33 14.09
C GLN A 56 7.98 -13.43 14.34
N GLY A 57 7.79 -12.27 14.98
CA GLY A 57 8.87 -11.30 15.25
C GLY A 57 9.34 -10.53 14.01
N VAL A 58 8.57 -10.55 12.92
CA VAL A 58 8.90 -9.83 11.68
C VAL A 58 8.55 -8.35 11.79
N LEU A 59 7.45 -8.02 12.48
CA LEU A 59 7.06 -6.65 12.79
C LEU A 59 7.25 -6.39 14.28
N THR A 60 7.71 -5.19 14.60
CA THR A 60 7.67 -4.58 15.93
C THR A 60 6.27 -4.06 16.27
N GLU A 61 6.02 -3.72 17.52
CA GLU A 61 4.74 -3.13 17.96
C GLU A 61 4.45 -1.81 17.23
N THR A 62 5.48 -0.99 17.00
CA THR A 62 5.37 0.26 16.25
C THR A 62 4.99 0.01 14.79
N GLU A 63 5.62 -0.96 14.13
CA GLU A 63 5.29 -1.30 12.74
C GLU A 63 3.89 -1.92 12.58
N VAL A 64 3.37 -2.59 13.62
CA VAL A 64 1.97 -3.04 13.67
C VAL A 64 1.02 -1.85 13.66
N TYR A 65 1.28 -0.84 14.51
CA TYR A 65 0.49 0.39 14.55
C TYR A 65 0.53 1.13 13.21
N GLU A 66 1.71 1.35 12.64
CA GLU A 66 1.90 2.01 11.35
C GLU A 66 1.18 1.26 10.22
N SER A 67 1.24 -0.08 10.21
CA SER A 67 0.52 -0.89 9.24
C SER A 67 -0.99 -0.66 9.29
N TYR A 68 -1.57 -0.42 10.47
CA TYR A 68 -2.99 -0.09 10.60
C TYR A 68 -3.32 1.33 10.12
N LEU A 69 -2.43 2.30 10.33
CA LEU A 69 -2.59 3.64 9.73
C LEU A 69 -2.57 3.57 8.19
N ILE A 70 -1.61 2.84 7.61
CA ILE A 70 -1.50 2.66 6.15
C ILE A 70 -2.74 1.94 5.60
N ALA A 71 -3.31 0.99 6.35
CA ALA A 71 -4.56 0.33 6.00
C ALA A 71 -5.80 1.25 6.06
N GLY A 72 -5.66 2.49 6.52
CA GLY A 72 -6.71 3.51 6.53
C GLY A 72 -7.45 3.65 7.86
N TYR A 73 -6.95 3.04 8.95
CA TYR A 73 -7.49 3.32 10.29
C TYR A 73 -7.07 4.72 10.74
N ASN A 74 -7.97 5.41 11.46
CA ASN A 74 -7.57 6.60 12.20
C ASN A 74 -6.66 6.22 13.38
N GLU A 75 -5.96 7.21 13.95
CA GLU A 75 -4.98 7.00 15.03
C GLU A 75 -5.56 6.19 16.20
N GLN A 76 -6.75 6.56 16.68
CA GLN A 76 -7.41 5.86 17.79
C GLN A 76 -7.67 4.37 17.50
N ASN A 77 -8.14 4.04 16.30
CA ASN A 77 -8.43 2.65 15.96
C ASN A 77 -7.17 1.87 15.60
N ALA A 78 -6.16 2.53 15.03
CA ALA A 78 -4.86 1.92 14.79
C ALA A 78 -4.19 1.54 16.12
N GLU A 79 -4.25 2.41 17.13
CA GLU A 79 -3.73 2.16 18.48
C GLU A 79 -4.44 0.97 19.13
N ARG A 80 -5.79 0.98 19.18
CA ARG A 80 -6.59 -0.14 19.69
C ARG A 80 -6.29 -1.47 18.99
N MET A 81 -6.11 -1.43 17.67
CA MET A 81 -5.80 -2.61 16.88
C MET A 81 -4.38 -3.13 17.15
N ALA A 82 -3.42 -2.23 17.34
CA ALA A 82 -2.05 -2.58 17.72
C ALA A 82 -2.01 -3.22 19.10
N GLU A 83 -2.60 -2.59 20.12
CA GLU A 83 -2.72 -3.14 21.47
C GLU A 83 -3.37 -4.53 21.49
N PHE A 84 -4.46 -4.71 20.75
CA PHE A 84 -5.14 -6.00 20.63
C PHE A 84 -4.28 -7.07 19.94
N THR A 85 -3.40 -6.67 19.02
CA THR A 85 -2.56 -7.59 18.25
C THR A 85 -1.33 -8.02 19.04
N VAL A 86 -0.81 -7.12 19.88
CA VAL A 86 0.36 -7.32 20.74
C VAL A 86 0.05 -8.22 21.94
N ARG A 87 -1.16 -8.08 22.50
CA ARG A 87 -1.62 -8.85 23.67
C ARG A 87 -1.91 -10.32 23.39
#